data_AF-A0A381YSM7-F1
#
_entry.id   AF-A0A381YSM7-F1
#
_cell.length_a   1.000
_cell.length_b   1.000
_cell.length_c   1.000
_cell.angle_alpha   90.00
_cell.angle_beta   90.00
_cell.angle_gamma   90.00
#
_symmetry.space_group_name_H-M   'P 1'
#
loop_
_entity.id
_entity.type
_entity.pdbx_description
1 polymer ?
#
loop_
_entity_poly.entity_id
_entity_poly.type
_entity_poly.pdbx_seq_one_letter_code
_entity_poly.pdbx_strand_id
1 'polypeptide(L)'
;MTKDSTVSDFIPSLIAGTISGIIFVVSAMALAALIFTGPLSSYLPQGIGILLVGSIIFALFSALTATYPLILSAPQDIPIAILALMAVSIGAGINGQMVAEEAFQFIFVAIGVTSVLVGLFFWILGRFRLGKLVRFIPFPVVGGFLAGTGWLIVKFSFTMMTDMDLTLVNLEHFIESDILFQWFPGLVFAVVMLLAGRRFSHYL
;
A
#
# COMPACT_ATOMS: atom_id res chain seq x y z
N MET A 1 -11.78 12.26 28.58
CA MET A 1 -12.83 13.10 27.98
C MET A 1 -14.17 12.55 28.43
N THR A 2 -14.99 13.40 29.05
CA THR A 2 -16.28 13.06 29.67
C THR A 2 -17.32 12.72 28.60
N LYS A 3 -18.26 11.84 28.96
CA LYS A 3 -19.16 11.07 28.09
C LYS A 3 -20.29 11.90 27.44
N ASP A 4 -20.25 13.23 27.57
CA ASP A 4 -21.32 14.16 27.18
C ASP A 4 -21.12 14.82 25.79
N SER A 5 -20.04 14.54 25.05
CA SER A 5 -19.70 15.23 23.79
C SER A 5 -20.09 14.52 22.48
N THR A 6 -20.67 13.32 22.53
CA THR A 6 -20.84 12.47 21.33
C THR A 6 -21.76 13.06 20.25
N VAL A 7 -22.66 13.98 20.62
CA VAL A 7 -23.58 14.65 19.67
C VAL A 7 -22.98 15.96 19.12
N SER A 8 -22.11 16.64 19.89
CA SER A 8 -21.47 17.90 19.49
C SER A 8 -20.47 17.71 18.34
N ASP A 9 -19.87 16.52 18.24
CA ASP A 9 -18.80 16.24 17.28
C ASP A 9 -19.28 15.46 16.04
N PHE A 10 -20.61 15.34 15.82
CA PHE A 10 -21.16 14.59 14.69
C PHE A 10 -20.75 15.15 13.33
N ILE A 11 -20.91 16.46 13.13
CA ILE A 11 -20.56 17.12 11.86
C ILE A 11 -19.05 17.02 11.58
N PRO A 12 -18.14 17.37 12.53
CA PRO A 12 -16.70 17.17 12.35
C PRO A 12 -16.34 15.70 12.06
N SER A 13 -16.96 14.75 12.75
CA SER A 13 -16.68 13.32 12.56
C SER A 13 -17.14 12.83 11.18
N LEU A 14 -18.29 13.30 10.70
CA LEU A 14 -18.78 12.98 9.37
C LEU A 14 -17.84 13.53 8.30
N ILE A 15 -17.41 14.79 8.42
CA ILE A 15 -16.47 15.41 7.49
C ILE A 15 -15.13 14.65 7.48
N ALA A 16 -14.57 14.36 8.66
CA ALA A 16 -13.31 13.63 8.78
C ALA A 16 -13.42 12.21 8.21
N GLY A 17 -14.53 11.51 8.46
CA GLY A 17 -14.81 10.19 7.90
C GLY A 17 -14.95 10.20 6.39
N THR A 18 -15.65 11.19 5.82
CA THR A 18 -15.79 11.35 4.37
C THR A 18 -14.44 11.64 3.70
N ILE A 19 -13.66 12.58 4.24
CA ILE A 19 -12.32 12.90 3.72
C ILE A 19 -11.43 11.66 3.79
N SER A 20 -11.41 10.97 4.92
CA SER A 20 -10.62 9.74 5.11
C SER A 20 -11.06 8.64 4.14
N GLY A 21 -12.36 8.49 3.90
CA GLY A 21 -12.91 7.54 2.94
C GLY A 21 -12.46 7.83 1.51
N ILE A 22 -12.47 9.10 1.08
CA ILE A 22 -11.96 9.51 -0.23
C ILE A 22 -10.47 9.18 -0.35
N ILE A 23 -9.67 9.50 0.67
CA ILE A 23 -8.24 9.17 0.71
C ILE A 23 -8.05 7.65 0.61
N PHE A 24 -8.85 6.85 1.30
CA PHE A 24 -8.75 5.39 1.26
C PHE A 24 -9.08 4.81 -0.10
N VAL A 25 -10.09 5.36 -0.80
CA VAL A 25 -10.43 4.93 -2.15
C VAL A 25 -9.28 5.21 -3.12
N VAL A 26 -8.74 6.43 -3.09
CA VAL A 26 -7.61 6.81 -3.95
C VAL A 26 -6.38 5.96 -3.64
N SER A 27 -6.06 5.76 -2.36
CA SER A 27 -4.94 4.92 -1.92
C SER A 27 -5.14 3.46 -2.32
N ALA A 28 -6.33 2.88 -2.14
CA ALA A 28 -6.61 1.50 -2.53
C ALA A 28 -6.43 1.29 -4.04
N MET A 29 -6.87 2.24 -4.87
CA MET A 29 -6.67 2.21 -6.31
C MET A 29 -5.19 2.26 -6.68
N ALA A 30 -4.45 3.22 -6.13
CA ALA A 30 -3.02 3.39 -6.40
C ALA A 30 -2.21 2.16 -5.95
N LEU A 31 -2.53 1.62 -4.77
CA LEU A 31 -1.83 0.48 -4.20
C LEU A 31 -2.18 -0.84 -4.90
N ALA A 32 -3.42 -1.03 -5.35
CA ALA A 32 -3.78 -2.16 -6.22
C ALA A 32 -2.95 -2.15 -7.50
N ALA A 33 -2.78 -0.95 -8.10
CA ALA A 33 -2.03 -0.76 -9.32
C ALA A 33 -0.54 -1.08 -9.19
N LEU A 34 0.02 -1.21 -7.98
CA LEU A 34 1.40 -1.70 -7.79
C LEU A 34 1.51 -3.22 -7.87
N ILE A 35 0.46 -3.97 -7.53
CA ILE A 35 0.45 -5.43 -7.53
C ILE A 35 0.00 -5.97 -8.89
N PHE A 36 -1.05 -5.38 -9.47
CA PHE A 36 -1.71 -5.86 -10.68
C PHE A 36 -1.23 -5.08 -11.92
N THR A 37 0.06 -5.16 -12.21
CA THR A 37 0.70 -4.58 -13.42
C THR A 37 1.06 -5.64 -14.45
N GLY A 38 1.39 -5.21 -15.68
CA GLY A 38 1.91 -6.10 -16.72
C GLY A 38 0.94 -7.24 -17.04
N PRO A 39 1.35 -8.53 -16.98
CA PRO A 39 0.47 -9.67 -17.25
C PRO A 39 -0.78 -9.77 -16.36
N LEU A 40 -0.77 -9.12 -15.20
CA LEU A 40 -1.88 -9.10 -14.24
C LEU A 40 -2.79 -7.87 -14.38
N SER A 41 -2.48 -6.95 -15.29
CA SER A 41 -3.23 -5.69 -15.50
C SER A 41 -4.72 -5.90 -15.79
N SER A 42 -5.07 -7.00 -16.47
CA SER A 42 -6.46 -7.39 -16.71
C SER A 42 -7.26 -7.69 -15.44
N TYR A 43 -6.56 -8.00 -14.33
CA TYR A 43 -7.15 -8.28 -13.02
C TYR A 43 -7.09 -7.08 -12.05
N LEU A 44 -6.64 -5.91 -12.52
CA LEU A 44 -6.60 -4.69 -11.72
C LEU A 44 -7.96 -4.34 -11.09
N PRO A 45 -9.11 -4.40 -11.80
CA PRO A 45 -10.42 -4.13 -11.18
C PRO A 45 -10.73 -5.04 -9.99
N GLN A 46 -10.36 -6.32 -10.06
CA GLN A 46 -10.51 -7.30 -8.99
C GLN A 46 -9.60 -6.93 -7.82
N GLY A 47 -8.35 -6.57 -8.09
CA GLY A 47 -7.40 -6.09 -7.08
C GLY A 47 -7.90 -4.88 -6.30
N ILE A 48 -8.44 -3.88 -7.01
CA ILE A 48 -9.07 -2.70 -6.41
C ILE A 48 -10.25 -3.12 -5.53
N GLY A 49 -11.12 -4.00 -6.03
CA GLY A 49 -12.26 -4.52 -5.27
C GLY A 49 -11.84 -5.21 -3.97
N ILE A 50 -10.78 -6.01 -4.00
CA ILE A 50 -10.25 -6.72 -2.82
C ILE A 50 -9.76 -5.72 -1.77
N LEU A 51 -8.98 -4.71 -2.17
CA LEU A 51 -8.49 -3.70 -1.23
C LEU A 51 -9.61 -2.83 -0.66
N LEU A 52 -10.59 -2.42 -1.47
CA LEU A 52 -11.73 -1.62 -1.03
C LEU A 52 -12.61 -2.39 -0.05
N VAL A 53 -13.01 -3.62 -0.40
CA VAL A 53 -13.83 -4.47 0.48
C VAL A 53 -13.06 -4.80 1.77
N GLY A 54 -11.78 -5.13 1.67
CA GLY A 54 -10.92 -5.33 2.82
C GLY A 54 -10.87 -4.10 3.73
N SER A 55 -10.73 -2.91 3.15
CA SER A 55 -10.72 -1.64 3.90
C SER A 55 -12.04 -1.39 4.63
N ILE A 56 -13.18 -1.69 4.00
CA ILE A 56 -14.51 -1.56 4.65
C ILE A 56 -14.61 -2.54 5.83
N ILE A 57 -14.23 -3.81 5.63
CA ILE A 57 -14.27 -4.82 6.69
C ILE A 57 -13.39 -4.40 7.87
N PHE A 58 -12.16 -3.95 7.63
CA PHE A 58 -11.26 -3.50 8.68
C PHE A 58 -11.71 -2.18 9.33
N ALA A 59 -12.31 -1.27 8.58
CA ALA A 59 -12.87 -0.03 9.14
C ALA A 59 -14.04 -0.33 10.08
N LEU A 60 -14.96 -1.22 9.69
CA LEU A 60 -16.06 -1.67 10.54
C LEU A 60 -15.56 -2.42 11.77
N PHE A 61 -14.61 -3.34 11.59
CA PHE A 61 -14.00 -4.08 12.69
C PHE A 61 -13.29 -3.13 13.69
N SER A 62 -12.52 -2.16 13.17
CA SER A 62 -11.88 -1.12 13.98
C SER A 62 -12.91 -0.29 14.73
N ALA A 63 -13.96 0.19 14.07
CA ALA A 63 -15.01 0.99 14.69
C ALA A 63 -15.71 0.27 15.87
N LEU A 64 -15.82 -1.05 15.82
CA LEU A 64 -16.45 -1.86 16.87
C LEU A 64 -15.49 -2.29 18.00
N THR A 65 -14.20 -2.42 17.71
CA THR A 65 -13.22 -3.02 18.64
C THR A 65 -12.19 -2.03 19.19
N ALA A 66 -12.02 -0.87 18.54
CA ALA A 66 -11.04 0.12 18.93
C ALA A 66 -11.37 0.72 20.30
N THR A 67 -10.38 0.71 21.19
CA THR A 67 -10.47 1.35 22.51
C THR A 67 -10.24 2.87 22.44
N TYR A 68 -9.71 3.36 21.32
CA TYR A 68 -9.39 4.78 21.11
C TYR A 68 -10.19 5.33 19.92
N PRO A 69 -10.79 6.53 20.06
CA PRO A 69 -11.74 7.08 19.09
C PRO A 69 -11.13 7.48 17.74
N LEU A 70 -9.80 7.46 17.59
CA LEU A 70 -9.08 7.98 16.43
C LEU A 70 -8.33 6.90 15.61
N ILE A 71 -8.62 5.61 15.81
CA ILE A 71 -7.93 4.54 15.08
C ILE A 71 -8.56 4.36 13.69
N LEU A 72 -7.84 4.80 12.66
CA LEU A 72 -8.15 4.57 11.26
C LEU A 72 -7.26 3.47 10.69
N SER A 73 -7.87 2.36 10.27
CA SER A 73 -7.17 1.23 9.63
C SER A 73 -7.16 1.41 8.12
N ALA A 74 -6.08 2.01 7.61
CA ALA A 74 -5.88 2.24 6.18
C ALA A 74 -5.09 1.10 5.52
N PRO A 75 -5.27 0.86 4.21
CA PRO A 75 -4.30 0.14 3.39
C PRO A 75 -2.89 0.72 3.60
N GLN A 76 -1.90 -0.17 3.74
CA GLN A 76 -0.52 0.22 3.99
C GLN A 76 0.32 -0.01 2.72
N ASP A 77 1.19 0.95 2.42
CA ASP A 77 2.07 0.97 1.24
C ASP A 77 3.22 -0.06 1.35
N ILE A 78 3.87 -0.14 2.51
CA ILE A 78 5.01 -1.05 2.74
C ILE A 78 4.65 -2.52 2.48
N PRO A 79 3.59 -3.10 3.07
CA PRO A 79 3.21 -4.49 2.79
C PRO A 79 2.85 -4.70 1.33
N ILE A 80 2.21 -3.72 0.68
CA ILE A 80 1.80 -3.82 -0.71
C ILE A 80 3.00 -3.87 -1.66
N ALA A 81 4.05 -3.10 -1.39
CA ALA A 81 5.30 -3.19 -2.15
C ALA A 81 5.93 -4.61 -2.05
N ILE A 82 5.83 -5.25 -0.88
CA ILE A 82 6.31 -6.62 -0.68
C ILE A 82 5.40 -7.62 -1.42
N LEU A 83 4.08 -7.44 -1.38
CA LEU A 83 3.12 -8.28 -2.12
C LEU A 83 3.30 -8.15 -3.64
N ALA A 84 3.61 -6.95 -4.14
CA ALA A 84 3.93 -6.73 -5.55
C ALA A 84 5.22 -7.48 -5.95
N LEU A 85 6.26 -7.42 -5.13
CA LEU A 85 7.48 -8.19 -5.34
C LEU A 85 7.21 -9.70 -5.33
N MET A 86 6.36 -10.18 -4.42
CA MET A 86 5.92 -11.57 -4.38
C MET A 86 5.18 -11.96 -5.67
N ALA A 87 4.25 -11.14 -6.15
CA ALA A 87 3.51 -11.38 -7.40
C ALA A 87 4.46 -11.52 -8.60
N VAL A 88 5.45 -10.62 -8.74
CA VAL A 88 6.47 -10.71 -9.79
C VAL A 88 7.32 -11.98 -9.65
N SER A 89 7.72 -12.32 -8.42
CA SER A 89 8.55 -13.51 -8.14
C SER A 89 7.82 -14.81 -8.49
N ILE A 90 6.52 -14.88 -8.17
CA ILE A 90 5.65 -16.00 -8.55
C ILE A 90 5.52 -16.08 -10.07
N GLY A 91 5.27 -14.96 -10.74
CA GLY A 91 5.18 -14.91 -12.20
C GLY A 91 6.46 -15.38 -12.90
N ALA A 92 7.64 -14.98 -12.38
CA ALA A 92 8.94 -15.36 -12.92
C ALA A 92 9.31 -16.83 -12.65
N GLY A 93 9.02 -17.34 -11.45
CA GLY A 93 9.40 -18.69 -11.02
C GLY A 93 8.70 -19.82 -11.76
N ILE A 94 7.64 -19.50 -12.51
CA ILE A 94 6.76 -20.50 -13.14
C ILE A 94 7.11 -20.71 -14.64
N ASN A 95 8.23 -20.17 -15.13
CA ASN A 95 8.74 -20.41 -16.50
C ASN A 95 7.68 -20.29 -17.62
N GLY A 96 6.70 -19.39 -17.45
CA GLY A 96 5.61 -19.21 -18.42
C GLY A 96 4.63 -20.38 -18.53
N GLN A 97 4.62 -21.31 -17.57
CA GLN A 97 3.72 -22.47 -17.57
C GLN A 97 2.29 -22.13 -17.13
N MET A 98 2.10 -21.04 -16.38
CA MET A 98 0.78 -20.62 -15.91
C MET A 98 0.20 -19.52 -16.78
N VAL A 99 -1.09 -19.65 -17.08
CA VAL A 99 -1.87 -18.59 -17.72
C VAL A 99 -2.11 -17.47 -16.71
N ALA A 100 -2.30 -16.24 -17.17
CA ALA A 100 -2.52 -15.06 -16.31
C ALA A 100 -3.62 -15.26 -15.26
N GLU A 101 -4.67 -16.02 -15.59
CA GLU A 101 -5.75 -16.37 -14.67
C GLU A 101 -5.28 -17.23 -13.49
N GLU A 102 -4.50 -18.27 -13.77
CA GLU A 102 -3.97 -19.17 -12.74
C GLU A 102 -3.01 -18.39 -11.83
N ALA A 103 -2.20 -17.50 -12.41
CA ALA A 103 -1.28 -16.65 -11.65
C ALA A 103 -2.05 -15.71 -10.72
N PHE A 104 -3.12 -15.08 -11.22
CA PHE A 104 -4.03 -14.27 -10.40
C PHE A 104 -4.62 -15.07 -9.24
N GLN A 105 -5.18 -16.26 -9.51
CA GLN A 105 -5.79 -17.11 -8.49
C GLN A 105 -4.77 -17.52 -7.41
N PHE A 106 -3.55 -17.89 -7.82
CA PHE A 106 -2.49 -18.25 -6.89
C PHE A 106 -2.06 -17.06 -6.03
N ILE A 107 -1.85 -15.89 -6.64
CA ILE A 107 -1.50 -14.65 -5.93
C ILE A 107 -2.61 -14.27 -4.95
N PHE A 108 -3.87 -14.37 -5.35
CA PHE A 108 -5.02 -14.08 -4.49
C PHE A 108 -5.02 -14.96 -3.23
N VAL A 109 -4.84 -16.28 -3.41
CA VAL A 109 -4.74 -17.23 -2.28
C VAL A 109 -3.50 -16.96 -1.44
N ALA A 110 -2.35 -16.68 -2.06
CA ALA A 110 -1.11 -16.35 -1.35
C ALA A 110 -1.26 -15.09 -0.48
N ILE A 111 -1.88 -14.03 -1.00
CA ILE A 111 -2.20 -12.82 -0.25
C ILE A 111 -3.11 -13.16 0.94
N GLY A 112 -4.17 -13.94 0.72
CA GLY A 112 -5.10 -14.33 1.78
C GLY A 112 -4.42 -15.13 2.90
N VAL A 113 -3.68 -16.18 2.55
CA VAL A 113 -2.97 -17.04 3.50
C VAL A 113 -1.91 -16.26 4.27
N THR A 114 -1.07 -15.48 3.58
CA THR A 114 -0.04 -14.68 4.23
C THR A 114 -0.65 -13.62 5.15
N SER A 115 -1.75 -12.97 4.76
CA SER A 115 -2.45 -12.00 5.59
C SER A 115 -3.01 -12.63 6.87
N VAL A 116 -3.61 -13.82 6.79
CA VAL A 116 -4.10 -14.56 7.96
C VAL A 116 -2.94 -14.95 8.88
N LEU A 117 -1.84 -15.45 8.34
CA LEU A 117 -0.66 -15.83 9.11
C LEU A 117 -0.02 -14.63 9.81
N VAL A 118 0.10 -13.50 9.11
CA VAL A 118 0.61 -12.24 9.69
C VAL A 118 -0.33 -11.72 10.77
N GLY A 119 -1.65 -11.77 10.54
CA GLY A 119 -2.65 -11.40 11.54
C GLY A 119 -2.58 -12.27 12.79
N LEU A 120 -2.44 -13.59 12.63
CA LEU A 120 -2.26 -14.53 13.74
C LEU A 120 -0.94 -14.24 14.49
N PHE A 121 0.14 -13.99 13.76
CA PHE A 121 1.43 -13.63 14.35
C PHE A 121 1.34 -12.35 15.19
N PHE A 122 0.72 -11.29 14.67
CA PHE A 122 0.53 -10.05 15.43
C PHE A 122 -0.42 -10.22 16.60
N TRP A 123 -1.45 -11.05 16.48
CA TRP A 123 -2.34 -11.38 17.59
C TRP A 123 -1.58 -12.09 18.71
N ILE A 124 -0.72 -13.06 18.39
CA ILE A 124 0.17 -13.74 19.35
C ILE A 124 1.10 -12.70 20.01
N LEU A 125 1.76 -11.85 19.23
CA LEU A 125 2.69 -10.84 19.73
C LEU A 125 2.00 -9.85 20.70
N GLY A 126 0.76 -9.44 20.37
CA GLY A 126 -0.10 -8.63 21.22
C GLY A 126 -0.51 -9.35 22.51
N ARG A 127 -0.90 -10.64 22.41
CA ARG A 127 -1.30 -11.47 23.55
C ARG A 127 -0.19 -11.61 24.59
N PHE A 128 1.06 -11.76 24.14
CA PHE A 128 2.24 -11.86 25.00
C PHE A 128 2.87 -10.50 25.36
N ARG A 129 2.27 -9.38 24.93
CA ARG A 129 2.77 -8.00 25.15
C ARG A 129 4.20 -7.79 24.64
N LEU A 130 4.58 -8.50 23.59
CA LEU A 130 5.91 -8.47 22.99
C LEU A 130 6.14 -7.25 22.08
N GLY A 131 5.17 -6.34 21.95
CA GLY A 131 5.35 -5.06 21.24
C GLY A 131 6.50 -4.21 21.78
N LYS A 132 6.89 -4.41 23.05
CA LYS A 132 8.08 -3.76 23.64
C LYS A 132 9.39 -4.17 22.96
N LEU A 133 9.42 -5.25 22.18
CA LEU A 133 10.61 -5.69 21.46
C LEU A 133 10.99 -4.77 20.32
N VAL A 134 10.05 -3.99 19.77
CA VAL A 134 10.29 -3.06 18.66
C VAL A 134 11.38 -2.03 19.01
N ARG A 135 11.51 -1.66 20.29
CA ARG A 135 12.56 -0.71 20.75
C ARG A 135 13.99 -1.23 20.65
N PHE A 136 14.18 -2.54 20.42
CA PHE A 136 15.49 -3.16 20.27
C PHE A 136 15.95 -3.25 18.81
N ILE A 137 15.11 -2.86 17.85
CA ILE A 137 15.48 -2.85 16.44
C ILE A 137 16.46 -1.68 16.21
N PRO A 138 17.69 -1.94 15.74
CA PRO A 138 18.65 -0.87 15.48
C PRO A 138 18.15 0.08 14.38
N PHE A 139 18.41 1.37 14.53
CA PHE A 139 18.08 2.38 13.51
C PHE A 139 18.59 2.03 12.11
N PRO A 140 19.81 1.47 11.92
CA PRO A 140 20.26 1.08 10.58
C PRO A 140 19.39 0.02 9.91
N VAL A 141 18.81 -0.90 10.67
CA VAL A 141 17.93 -1.95 10.14
C VAL A 141 16.62 -1.35 9.65
N VAL A 142 16.03 -0.45 10.45
CA VAL A 142 14.80 0.27 10.09
C VAL A 142 15.05 1.14 8.85
N GLY A 143 16.16 1.88 8.82
CA GLY A 143 16.54 2.73 7.69
C GLY A 143 16.77 1.93 6.40
N GLY A 144 17.48 0.80 6.47
CA GLY A 144 17.72 -0.07 5.32
C GLY A 144 16.42 -0.69 4.78
N PHE A 145 15.53 -1.15 5.66
CA PHE A 145 14.24 -1.70 5.26
C PHE A 145 13.36 -0.64 4.59
N LEU A 146 13.22 0.56 5.18
CA LEU A 146 12.46 1.68 4.61
C LEU A 146 13.03 2.14 3.27
N ALA A 147 14.36 2.19 3.13
CA ALA A 147 15.01 2.53 1.87
C ALA A 147 14.73 1.47 0.79
N GLY A 148 14.78 0.19 1.16
CA GLY A 148 14.50 -0.92 0.25
C GLY A 148 13.04 -0.94 -0.21
N THR A 149 12.07 -0.77 0.70
CA THR A 149 10.65 -0.73 0.35
C THR A 149 10.31 0.53 -0.44
N GLY A 150 10.90 1.67 -0.11
CA GLY A 150 10.79 2.90 -0.90
C GLY A 150 11.30 2.70 -2.34
N TRP A 151 12.43 2.01 -2.53
CA TRP A 151 12.93 1.68 -3.86
C TRP A 151 11.99 0.74 -4.63
N LEU A 152 11.38 -0.25 -3.97
CA LEU A 152 10.37 -1.10 -4.60
C LEU A 152 9.16 -0.28 -5.09
N ILE A 153 8.66 0.66 -4.29
CA ILE A 153 7.55 1.54 -4.68
C ILE A 153 7.93 2.35 -5.91
N VAL A 154 9.14 2.92 -5.96
CA VAL A 154 9.65 3.63 -7.14
C VAL A 154 9.64 2.71 -8.36
N LYS A 155 10.27 1.53 -8.28
CA LYS A 155 10.31 0.58 -9.40
C LYS A 155 8.92 0.24 -9.93
N PHE A 156 8.00 -0.14 -9.05
CA PHE A 156 6.64 -0.53 -9.46
C PHE A 156 5.83 0.65 -9.99
N SER A 157 6.06 1.86 -9.48
CA SER A 157 5.43 3.07 -10.02
C SER A 157 5.89 3.36 -11.44
N PHE A 158 7.18 3.18 -11.75
CA PHE A 158 7.69 3.30 -13.12
C PHE A 158 7.12 2.21 -14.04
N THR A 159 7.10 0.95 -13.59
CA THR A 159 6.47 -0.15 -14.35
C THR A 159 4.98 0.12 -14.59
N MET A 160 4.25 0.66 -13.62
CA MET A 160 2.84 1.03 -13.78
C MET A 160 2.62 2.17 -14.78
N MET A 161 3.48 3.19 -14.79
CA MET A 161 3.32 4.35 -15.67
C MET A 161 3.75 4.08 -17.11
N THR A 162 4.71 3.17 -17.31
CA THR A 162 5.39 2.99 -18.61
C THR A 162 5.25 1.60 -19.21
N ASP A 163 4.60 0.67 -18.50
CA ASP A 163 4.52 -0.75 -18.83
C ASP A 163 5.90 -1.42 -19.03
N MET A 164 6.97 -0.81 -18.50
CA MET A 164 8.35 -1.28 -18.62
C MET A 164 9.05 -1.35 -17.27
N ASP A 165 9.82 -2.43 -17.07
CA ASP A 165 10.60 -2.58 -15.85
C ASP A 165 11.77 -1.59 -15.78
N LEU A 166 11.87 -0.90 -14.63
CA LEU A 166 12.99 -0.03 -14.31
C LEU A 166 14.26 -0.87 -14.03
N THR A 167 15.02 -1.13 -15.09
CA THR A 167 16.28 -1.88 -15.08
C THR A 167 17.41 -1.06 -15.72
N LEU A 168 18.66 -1.44 -15.46
CA LEU A 168 19.82 -0.79 -16.08
C LEU A 168 19.82 -0.91 -17.61
N VAL A 169 19.17 -1.94 -18.16
CA VAL A 169 19.07 -2.17 -19.61
C VAL A 169 18.08 -1.22 -20.26
N ASN A 170 16.97 -0.93 -19.57
CA ASN A 170 15.90 -0.09 -20.12
C ASN A 170 16.12 1.41 -19.84
N LEU A 171 17.22 1.79 -19.17
CA LEU A 171 17.42 3.16 -18.68
C LEU A 171 17.42 4.22 -19.79
N GLU A 172 18.00 3.87 -20.94
CA GLU A 172 18.05 4.77 -22.11
C GLU A 172 16.65 5.04 -22.69
N HIS A 173 15.77 4.04 -22.67
CA HIS A 173 14.40 4.16 -23.17
C HIS A 173 13.55 5.14 -22.33
N PHE A 174 13.82 5.28 -21.04
CA PHE A 174 13.08 6.23 -20.18
C PHE A 174 13.31 7.71 -20.54
N ILE A 175 14.33 8.01 -21.35
CA ILE A 175 14.66 9.37 -21.81
C ILE A 175 14.01 9.67 -23.18
N GLU A 176 13.53 8.65 -23.88
CA GLU A 176 12.81 8.82 -25.14
C GLU A 176 11.54 9.66 -24.92
N SER A 177 11.21 10.50 -25.90
CA SER A 177 10.15 11.51 -25.75
C SER A 177 8.81 10.89 -25.34
N ASP A 178 8.44 9.76 -25.93
CA ASP A 178 7.15 9.11 -25.69
C ASP A 178 7.01 8.59 -24.24
N ILE A 179 8.07 7.98 -23.71
CA ILE A 179 8.08 7.42 -22.35
C ILE A 179 8.31 8.51 -21.31
N LEU A 180 9.09 9.55 -21.63
CA LEU A 180 9.34 10.67 -20.74
C LEU A 180 8.04 11.36 -20.33
N PHE A 181 7.10 11.56 -21.26
CA PHE A 181 5.80 12.16 -20.94
C PHE A 181 4.91 11.28 -20.04
N GLN A 182 5.17 9.97 -19.95
CA GLN A 182 4.40 9.06 -19.10
C GLN A 182 4.81 9.15 -17.63
N TRP A 183 6.10 9.25 -17.32
CA TRP A 183 6.58 9.25 -15.92
C TRP A 183 6.96 10.64 -15.38
N PHE A 184 7.39 11.57 -16.24
CA PHE A 184 7.88 12.88 -15.81
C PHE A 184 6.85 13.70 -15.00
N PRO A 185 5.55 13.77 -15.39
CA PRO A 185 4.54 14.46 -14.59
C PRO A 185 4.41 13.87 -13.17
N GLY A 186 4.51 12.54 -13.05
CA GLY A 186 4.50 11.84 -11.76
C GLY A 186 5.70 12.22 -10.89
N LEU A 187 6.90 12.29 -11.47
CA LEU A 187 8.10 12.74 -10.75
C LEU A 187 7.99 14.21 -10.31
N VAL A 188 7.50 15.10 -11.18
CA VAL A 188 7.26 16.50 -10.83
C VAL A 188 6.28 16.60 -9.67
N PHE A 189 5.16 15.88 -9.73
CA PHE A 189 4.18 15.84 -8.64
C PHE A 189 4.79 15.35 -7.33
N ALA A 190 5.57 14.26 -7.36
CA ALA A 190 6.23 13.70 -6.19
C ALA A 190 7.22 14.70 -5.57
N VAL A 191 8.03 15.38 -6.38
CA VAL A 191 8.99 16.41 -5.91
C VAL A 191 8.25 17.60 -5.32
N VAL A 192 7.20 18.10 -5.97
CA VAL A 192 6.38 19.20 -5.46
C VAL A 192 5.76 18.82 -4.12
N MET A 193 5.17 17.62 -4.00
CA MET A 193 4.60 17.12 -2.75
C MET A 193 5.65 16.98 -1.64
N LEU A 194 6.84 16.46 -1.96
CA LEU A 194 7.93 16.34 -1.00
C LEU A 194 8.40 17.72 -0.51
N LEU A 195 8.56 18.69 -1.42
CA LEU A 195 8.96 20.05 -1.06
C LEU A 195 7.87 20.77 -0.27
N ALA A 196 6.60 20.63 -0.65
CA ALA A 196 5.47 21.17 0.08
C ALA A 196 5.41 20.58 1.50
N GLY A 197 5.51 19.26 1.64
CA GLY A 197 5.51 18.58 2.95
C GLY A 197 6.70 18.97 3.84
N ARG A 198 7.85 19.31 3.26
CA ARG A 198 9.00 19.83 4.03
C ARG A 198 8.86 21.30 4.41
N ARG A 199 8.12 22.10 3.63
CA ARG A 199 7.94 23.55 3.85
C ARG A 199 6.75 23.85 4.75
N PHE A 200 5.69 23.05 4.67
CA PHE A 200 4.48 23.19 5.46
C PHE A 200 4.43 22.07 6.50
N SER A 201 5.06 22.30 7.65
CA SER A 201 4.83 21.51 8.85
C SER A 201 3.41 21.80 9.34
N HIS A 202 2.48 20.87 9.15
CA HIS A 202 1.17 20.96 9.78
C HIS A 202 1.35 20.69 11.28
N TYR A 203 1.00 21.68 12.12
CA TYR A 203 1.16 21.65 13.58
C TYR A 203 -0.02 20.95 14.27
N LEU A 204 -0.42 19.77 13.80
CA LEU A 204 -1.40 18.93 14.48
C LEU A 204 -0.76 17.60 14.87
#